data_AF-P47168-F1
#
_entry.id   AF-P47168-F1
#
_cell.length_a   1.000
_cell.length_b   1.000
_cell.length_c   1.000
_cell.angle_alpha   90.00
_cell.angle_beta   90.00
_cell.angle_gamma   90.00
#
_symmetry.space_group_name_H-M   'P 1'
#
loop_
_entity.id
_entity.type
_entity.pdbx_description
1 polymer ?
#
loop_
_entity_poly.entity_id
_entity_poly.type
_entity_poly.pdbx_seq_one_letter_code
_entity_poly.pdbx_strand_id
1 'polypeptide(L)'
;MTAVTDIIDELNDSSLSSTRLRELCLQLRKKTDTGCAITVSDEVNLIESLSYHSISPGVDIQINTDVLQTIDYYFQRNKSEHDEIMCVLISKLQPLLLKRKSNFELKEQRNLGLKPTLGMSLKEDNLMQAWVSQGGLKGIPLFYVILLHLKRRDISTNLSWIIPGILNILDDTTDIRRIKLRGVLLLQTLLNHTFMNETNDSKWIQFSSTGLFPLFEKTLINMCYFLPPSYNADETIAIWRVVFPTIQSLYKVEFLDNYTKYQYHLEKFMSEIILQNIIPRASLAYENLTLYALECTMNILRLQREGSVVHLQRLIFVLGEYIVRNPFYTTFPKLISKTLSVVSTLIKVCPNERIVAHRFDILSLILVTYDKCSQEDALNESILQQCKETISWLLNCDCAMGEQLSTLSKQPRFQLLFEFS
;
A
#
# COMPACT_ATOMS: atom_id res chain seq x y z
N MET A 1 14.05 19.11 36.39
CA MET A 1 13.37 18.88 35.10
C MET A 1 14.46 18.90 34.04
N THR A 2 14.58 17.87 33.18
CA THR A 2 15.52 17.89 32.04
C THR A 2 15.23 19.10 31.15
N ALA A 3 16.24 19.78 30.63
CA ALA A 3 16.00 20.83 29.64
C ALA A 3 15.46 20.21 28.33
N VAL A 4 14.81 21.01 27.48
CA VAL A 4 14.40 20.53 26.14
C VAL A 4 15.62 20.20 25.29
N THR A 5 16.69 20.98 25.45
CA THR A 5 18.01 20.74 24.84
C THR A 5 18.56 19.36 25.17
N ASP A 6 18.48 18.94 26.44
CA ASP A 6 18.98 17.61 26.85
C ASP A 6 18.21 16.48 26.15
N ILE A 7 16.90 16.67 25.94
CA ILE A 7 16.07 15.69 25.21
C ILE A 7 16.43 15.69 23.72
N ILE A 8 16.70 16.86 23.12
CA ILE A 8 17.13 16.94 21.72
C ILE A 8 18.47 16.22 21.52
N ASP A 9 19.42 16.41 22.43
CA ASP A 9 20.72 15.73 22.38
C ASP A 9 20.54 14.20 22.50
N GLU A 10 19.67 13.76 23.41
CA GLU A 10 19.35 12.34 23.59
C GLU A 10 18.62 11.75 22.36
N LEU A 11 17.73 12.51 21.71
CA LEU A 11 17.07 12.09 20.47
C LEU A 11 18.03 11.96 19.28
N ASN A 12 19.13 12.72 19.29
CA ASN A 12 20.13 12.65 18.24
C ASN A 12 21.18 11.54 18.46
N ASP A 13 21.13 10.85 19.60
CA ASP A 13 21.98 9.69 19.85
C ASP A 13 21.53 8.48 19.01
N SER A 14 22.45 7.99 18.19
CA SER A 14 22.28 6.76 17.40
C SER A 14 22.04 5.49 18.23
N SER A 15 22.38 5.50 19.53
CA SER A 15 22.23 4.38 20.45
C SER A 15 20.90 4.38 21.20
N LEU A 16 20.02 5.35 20.94
CA LEU A 16 18.73 5.49 21.62
C LEU A 16 17.87 4.23 21.46
N SER A 17 17.55 3.59 22.60
CA SER A 17 16.67 2.43 22.58
C SER A 17 15.22 2.81 22.25
N SER A 18 14.49 1.88 21.63
CA SER A 18 13.06 2.00 21.34
C SER A 18 12.23 2.31 22.60
N THR A 19 12.52 1.64 23.71
CA THR A 19 11.86 1.86 25.01
C THR A 19 12.08 3.29 25.49
N ARG A 20 13.32 3.78 25.39
CA ARG A 20 13.66 5.13 25.84
C ARG A 20 13.04 6.22 24.96
N LEU A 21 13.03 6.03 23.64
CA LEU A 21 12.33 6.93 22.72
C LEU A 21 10.85 7.07 23.09
N ARG A 22 10.19 5.97 23.47
CA ARG A 22 8.79 5.99 23.91
C ARG A 22 8.60 6.79 25.21
N GLU A 23 9.50 6.62 26.18
CA GLU A 23 9.51 7.42 27.41
C GLU A 23 9.70 8.91 27.11
N LEU A 24 10.61 9.25 26.20
CA LEU A 24 10.84 10.63 25.77
C LEU A 24 9.60 11.24 25.12
N CYS A 25 8.91 10.51 24.24
CA CYS A 25 7.65 10.96 23.65
C CYS A 25 6.58 11.23 24.72
N LEU A 26 6.46 10.36 25.74
CA LEU A 26 5.55 10.58 26.86
C LEU A 26 5.95 11.79 27.73
N GLN A 27 7.24 11.97 27.98
CA GLN A 27 7.75 13.12 28.74
C GLN A 27 7.53 14.44 27.99
N LEU A 28 7.77 14.45 26.68
CA LEU A 28 7.57 15.63 25.83
C LEU A 28 6.09 16.03 25.80
N ARG A 29 5.17 15.07 25.63
CA ARG A 29 3.72 15.32 25.70
C ARG A 29 3.28 15.89 27.07
N LYS A 30 3.79 15.33 28.17
CA LYS A 30 3.51 15.86 29.51
C LYS A 30 4.09 17.27 29.73
N LYS A 31 5.29 17.56 29.22
CA LYS A 31 5.91 18.89 29.30
C LYS A 31 5.13 19.95 28.51
N THR A 32 4.52 19.56 27.39
CA THR A 32 3.63 20.46 26.65
C THR A 32 2.34 20.76 27.40
N ASP A 33 1.86 19.86 28.27
CA ASP A 33 0.68 20.12 29.11
C ASP A 33 0.97 21.07 30.28
N THR A 34 2.22 21.10 30.77
CA THR A 34 2.61 21.94 31.91
C THR A 34 2.91 23.40 31.55
N GLY A 35 2.71 23.81 30.29
CA GLY A 35 2.84 25.21 29.86
C GLY A 35 4.27 25.75 29.84
N CYS A 36 5.29 24.89 29.77
CA CYS A 36 6.68 25.34 29.63
C CYS A 36 6.82 26.17 28.33
N ALA A 37 7.41 27.36 28.42
CA ALA A 37 7.72 28.20 27.27
C ALA A 37 8.93 27.60 26.54
N ILE A 38 8.70 27.10 25.33
CA ILE A 38 9.75 26.59 24.43
C ILE A 38 9.91 27.63 23.34
N THR A 39 11.15 27.90 22.91
CA THR A 39 11.37 28.83 21.80
C THR A 39 11.02 28.16 20.47
N VAL A 40 10.61 28.93 19.45
CA VAL A 40 10.37 28.41 18.08
C VAL A 40 11.57 27.61 17.57
N SER A 41 12.79 28.07 17.85
CA SER A 41 14.03 27.38 17.47
C SER A 41 14.16 26.00 18.12
N ASP A 42 13.90 25.90 19.42
CA ASP A 42 13.95 24.62 20.14
C ASP A 42 12.86 23.66 19.65
N GLU A 43 11.67 24.17 19.33
CA GLU A 43 10.59 23.36 18.77
C GLU A 43 10.92 22.82 17.38
N VAL A 44 11.48 23.66 16.50
CA VAL A 44 11.94 23.20 15.18
C VAL A 44 12.98 22.09 15.34
N ASN A 45 13.98 22.28 16.21
CA ASN A 45 15.02 21.28 16.45
C ASN A 45 14.46 19.99 17.06
N LEU A 46 13.45 20.10 17.93
CA LEU A 46 12.76 18.97 18.52
C LEU A 46 11.95 18.19 17.48
N ILE A 47 11.14 18.87 16.67
CA ILE A 47 10.33 18.26 15.61
C ILE A 47 11.24 17.59 14.59
N GLU A 48 12.33 18.25 14.19
CA GLU A 48 13.33 17.68 13.29
C GLU A 48 13.93 16.39 13.88
N SER A 49 14.39 16.42 15.13
CA SER A 49 15.02 15.28 15.79
C SER A 49 14.04 14.11 15.96
N LEU A 50 12.79 14.39 16.33
CA LEU A 50 11.72 13.39 16.39
C LEU A 50 11.41 12.82 15.01
N SER A 51 11.40 13.67 13.97
CA SER A 51 11.10 13.26 12.61
C SER A 51 12.06 12.18 12.12
N TYR A 52 13.35 12.24 12.49
CA TYR A 52 14.35 11.22 12.11
C TYR A 52 14.05 9.82 12.65
N HIS A 53 13.21 9.70 13.67
CA HIS A 53 12.73 8.42 14.21
C HIS A 53 11.43 7.94 13.55
N SER A 54 10.74 8.80 12.80
CA SER A 54 9.57 8.41 12.02
C SER A 54 9.98 7.58 10.81
N ILE A 55 9.16 6.60 10.43
CA ILE A 55 9.34 5.73 9.26
C ILE A 55 10.74 5.10 9.07
N SER A 56 11.58 5.09 10.10
CA SER A 56 12.94 4.55 10.01
C SER A 56 12.90 3.02 9.81
N PRO A 57 13.86 2.43 9.06
CA PRO A 57 13.87 0.98 8.82
C PRO A 57 13.93 0.18 10.13
N GLY A 58 12.98 -0.73 10.33
CA GLY A 58 12.92 -1.59 11.53
C GLY A 58 12.22 -0.98 12.75
N VAL A 59 11.72 0.27 12.66
CA VAL A 59 10.94 0.88 13.75
C VAL A 59 9.59 0.19 13.90
N ASP A 60 9.22 -0.13 15.13
CA ASP A 60 7.90 -0.66 15.49
C ASP A 60 6.78 0.33 15.11
N ILE A 61 5.67 -0.18 14.58
CA ILE A 61 4.46 0.58 14.26
C ILE A 61 4.01 1.42 15.46
N GLN A 62 4.11 0.87 16.67
CA GLN A 62 3.72 1.57 17.90
C GLN A 62 4.60 2.79 18.17
N ILE A 63 5.92 2.66 17.97
CA ILE A 63 6.87 3.76 18.17
C ILE A 63 6.66 4.85 17.14
N ASN A 64 6.49 4.48 15.88
CA ASN A 64 6.19 5.44 14.82
C ASN A 64 4.90 6.21 15.14
N THR A 65 3.89 5.54 15.69
CA THR A 65 2.64 6.18 16.13
C THR A 65 2.89 7.14 17.29
N ASP A 66 3.66 6.74 18.31
CA ASP A 66 3.99 7.60 19.46
C ASP A 66 4.78 8.85 19.04
N VAL A 67 5.71 8.73 18.10
CA VAL A 67 6.48 9.84 17.54
C VAL A 67 5.57 10.81 16.78
N LEU A 68 4.77 10.31 15.84
CA LEU A 68 3.88 11.15 15.03
C LEU A 68 2.83 11.88 15.89
N GLN A 69 2.22 11.19 16.85
CA GLN A 69 1.30 11.81 17.81
C GLN A 69 1.96 12.90 18.64
N THR A 70 3.24 12.75 18.98
CA THR A 70 3.97 13.78 19.71
C THR A 70 4.17 15.00 18.81
N ILE A 71 4.60 14.81 17.56
CA ILE A 71 4.77 15.89 16.58
C ILE A 71 3.44 16.61 16.31
N ASP A 72 2.35 15.86 16.09
CA ASP A 72 0.99 16.40 15.92
C ASP A 72 0.61 17.34 17.07
N TYR A 73 0.95 16.97 18.30
CA TYR A 73 0.64 17.76 19.48
C TYR A 73 1.35 19.13 19.46
N TYR A 74 2.62 19.18 19.05
CA TYR A 74 3.37 20.44 18.93
C TYR A 74 2.77 21.35 17.85
N PHE A 75 2.42 20.81 16.68
CA PHE A 75 1.75 21.59 15.62
C PHE A 75 0.34 22.06 16.04
N GLN A 76 -0.39 21.28 16.82
CA GLN A 76 -1.72 21.66 17.30
C GLN A 76 -1.68 22.74 18.37
N ARG A 77 -0.65 22.76 19.22
CA ARG A 77 -0.47 23.78 20.26
C ARG A 77 -0.10 25.13 19.65
N ASN A 78 0.87 25.17 18.73
CA ASN A 78 1.43 26.41 18.19
C ASN A 78 0.87 26.76 16.80
N LYS A 79 -0.47 26.81 16.68
CA LYS A 79 -1.13 27.12 15.41
C LYS A 79 -0.72 28.46 14.79
N SER A 80 -0.37 29.44 15.63
CA SER A 80 0.11 30.77 15.21
C SER A 80 1.48 30.72 14.54
N GLU A 81 2.36 29.84 15.00
CA GLU A 81 3.76 29.74 14.55
C GLU A 81 3.96 28.60 13.54
N HIS A 82 2.90 27.85 13.23
CA HIS A 82 2.91 26.73 12.30
C HIS A 82 3.62 27.07 10.97
N ASP A 83 3.32 28.21 10.37
CA ASP A 83 3.89 28.57 9.06
C ASP A 83 5.39 28.86 9.17
N GLU A 84 5.83 29.47 10.26
CA GLU A 84 7.24 29.74 10.54
C GLU A 84 8.02 28.44 10.77
N ILE A 85 7.50 27.56 11.64
CA ILE A 85 8.08 26.23 11.89
C ILE A 85 8.23 25.46 10.58
N MET A 86 7.17 25.41 9.75
CA MET A 86 7.20 24.73 8.46
C MET A 86 8.23 25.33 7.50
N CYS A 87 8.34 26.66 7.41
CA CYS A 87 9.33 27.31 6.55
C CYS A 87 10.76 26.93 6.95
N VAL A 88 11.06 26.88 8.25
CA VAL A 88 12.38 26.49 8.74
C VAL A 88 12.65 25.00 8.47
N LEU A 89 11.68 24.11 8.72
CA LEU A 89 11.82 22.67 8.44
C LEU A 89 12.04 22.40 6.95
N ILE A 90 11.31 23.08 6.06
CA ILE A 90 11.51 22.98 4.59
C ILE A 90 12.91 23.45 4.21
N SER A 91 13.38 24.56 4.79
CA SER A 91 14.71 25.10 4.53
C SER A 91 15.83 24.14 4.98
N LYS A 92 15.59 23.35 6.04
CA LYS A 92 16.49 22.28 6.49
C LYS A 92 16.42 21.02 5.62
N LEU A 93 15.24 20.69 5.09
CA LEU A 93 15.04 19.51 4.23
C LEU A 93 15.64 19.67 2.84
N GLN A 94 15.39 20.79 2.15
CA GLN A 94 15.74 20.95 0.73
C GLN A 94 17.23 20.69 0.40
N PRO A 95 18.21 21.07 1.25
CA PRO A 95 19.62 20.70 1.06
C PRO A 95 19.88 19.20 1.16
N LEU A 96 19.09 18.47 1.95
CA LEU A 96 19.22 17.03 2.15
C LEU A 96 18.58 16.20 1.02
N LEU A 97 17.82 16.82 0.10
CA LEU A 97 17.20 16.09 -1.01
C LEU A 97 18.26 15.73 -2.06
N LEU A 98 18.10 14.55 -2.67
CA LEU A 98 18.95 14.13 -3.78
C LEU A 98 18.73 15.08 -4.96
N LYS A 99 19.72 15.93 -5.25
CA LYS A 99 19.72 16.80 -6.42
C LYS A 99 20.39 16.07 -7.57
N ARG A 100 19.62 15.34 -8.38
CA ARG A 100 20.15 14.90 -9.68
C ARG A 100 20.44 16.13 -10.52
N LYS A 101 21.65 16.22 -11.09
CA LYS A 101 21.96 17.25 -12.08
C LYS A 101 20.93 17.16 -13.18
N SER A 102 20.23 18.27 -13.43
CA SER A 102 19.19 18.32 -14.44
C SER A 102 19.74 17.84 -15.79
N ASN A 103 18.94 17.12 -16.57
CA ASN A 103 19.26 16.72 -17.94
C ASN A 103 19.65 17.90 -18.86
N PHE A 104 19.50 19.15 -18.42
CA PHE A 104 19.99 20.33 -19.13
C PHE A 104 21.52 20.43 -19.16
N GLU A 105 22.25 20.04 -18.10
CA GLU A 105 23.73 19.96 -18.17
C GLU A 105 24.18 18.79 -19.06
N LEU A 106 23.37 17.72 -19.16
CA LEU A 106 23.63 16.61 -20.11
C LEU A 106 23.34 17.01 -21.56
N LYS A 107 22.45 17.98 -21.81
CA LYS A 107 22.21 18.54 -23.15
C LYS A 107 23.35 19.42 -23.66
N GLU A 108 24.25 19.91 -22.80
CA GLU A 108 25.50 20.53 -23.28
C GLU A 108 26.48 19.47 -23.82
N GLN A 109 26.33 18.21 -23.45
CA GLN A 109 27.04 17.09 -24.10
C GLN A 109 26.28 16.60 -25.34
N ARG A 110 25.94 17.53 -26.24
CA ARG A 110 25.57 17.25 -27.62
C ARG A 110 26.79 16.72 -28.37
N ASN A 111 27.09 15.43 -28.23
CA ASN A 111 27.77 14.67 -29.26
C ASN A 111 26.81 13.61 -29.79
N LEU A 112 26.38 13.86 -31.03
CA LEU A 112 25.48 13.05 -31.84
C LEU A 112 26.04 11.62 -31.99
N GLY A 113 25.36 10.66 -31.36
CA GLY A 113 25.60 9.23 -31.55
C GLY A 113 25.07 8.41 -30.38
N LEU A 114 24.36 7.32 -30.68
CA LEU A 114 24.00 6.30 -29.69
C LEU A 114 25.26 5.52 -29.30
N LYS A 115 26.18 6.14 -28.56
CA LYS A 115 27.17 5.41 -27.77
C LYS A 115 26.59 5.29 -26.37
N PRO A 116 26.03 4.13 -25.96
CA PRO A 116 25.77 3.91 -24.55
C PRO A 116 27.12 4.02 -23.84
N THR A 117 27.34 5.12 -23.13
CA THR A 117 28.51 5.30 -22.28
C THR A 117 28.37 4.32 -21.14
N LEU A 118 29.05 3.17 -21.26
CA LEU A 118 29.46 2.36 -20.10
C LEU A 118 30.00 3.33 -19.04
N GLY A 119 29.26 3.51 -17.94
CA GLY A 119 29.61 4.45 -16.86
C GLY A 119 28.56 5.51 -16.50
N MET A 120 27.43 5.64 -17.22
CA MET A 120 26.30 6.47 -16.73
C MET A 120 25.77 5.94 -15.38
N SER A 121 25.60 4.62 -15.25
CA SER A 121 25.20 3.98 -13.99
C SER A 121 26.19 4.26 -12.86
N LEU A 122 27.49 4.15 -13.11
CA LEU A 122 28.53 4.43 -12.12
C LEU A 122 28.47 5.88 -11.59
N LYS A 123 28.14 6.86 -12.43
CA LYS A 123 28.00 8.26 -11.97
C LYS A 123 26.77 8.45 -11.10
N GLU A 124 25.65 7.84 -11.45
CA GLU A 124 24.40 7.89 -10.67
C GLU A 124 24.56 7.17 -9.33
N ASP A 125 25.21 6.00 -9.33
CA ASP A 125 25.53 5.23 -8.13
C ASP A 125 26.46 6.03 -7.21
N ASN A 126 27.48 6.70 -7.76
CA ASN A 126 28.38 7.56 -6.98
C ASN A 126 27.65 8.76 -6.35
N LEU A 127 26.71 9.39 -7.08
CA LEU A 127 25.89 10.48 -6.53
C LEU A 127 24.98 9.98 -5.41
N MET A 128 24.40 8.79 -5.57
CA MET A 128 23.58 8.16 -4.53
C MET A 128 24.40 7.83 -3.29
N GLN A 129 25.58 7.22 -3.45
CA GLN A 129 26.48 6.93 -2.33
C GLN A 129 26.97 8.20 -1.62
N ALA A 130 27.28 9.27 -2.35
CA ALA A 130 27.63 10.56 -1.78
C ALA A 130 26.45 11.19 -1.01
N TRP A 131 25.24 11.08 -1.53
CA TRP A 131 24.03 11.57 -0.87
C TRP A 131 23.73 10.78 0.42
N VAL A 132 23.87 9.45 0.40
CA VAL A 132 23.73 8.62 1.60
C VAL A 132 24.79 8.97 2.65
N SER A 133 26.06 9.14 2.24
CA SER A 133 27.15 9.47 3.17
C SER A 133 27.03 10.86 3.79
N GLN A 134 26.36 11.79 3.10
CA GLN A 134 26.03 13.13 3.62
C GLN A 134 24.76 13.15 4.50
N GLY A 135 24.19 11.99 4.84
CA GLY A 135 23.02 11.89 5.72
C GLY A 135 21.68 12.06 5.00
N GLY A 136 21.64 11.92 3.68
CA GLY A 136 20.42 12.05 2.87
C GLY A 136 19.25 11.16 3.33
N LEU A 137 19.55 9.98 3.89
CA LEU A 137 18.53 9.08 4.47
C LEU A 137 17.73 9.73 5.60
N LYS A 138 18.32 10.64 6.38
CA LYS A 138 17.62 11.40 7.42
C LYS A 138 16.58 12.37 6.83
N GLY A 139 16.81 12.83 5.60
CA GLY A 139 15.88 13.70 4.90
C GLY A 139 14.55 13.02 4.57
N ILE A 140 14.52 11.70 4.39
CA ILE A 140 13.28 10.98 4.03
C ILE A 140 12.22 11.05 5.13
N PRO A 141 12.49 10.68 6.40
CA PRO A 141 11.55 10.87 7.51
C PRO A 141 11.10 12.32 7.72
N LEU A 142 12.03 13.28 7.63
CA LEU A 142 11.70 14.70 7.73
C LEU A 142 10.74 15.13 6.60
N PHE A 143 10.96 14.63 5.38
CA PHE A 143 10.08 14.88 4.25
C PHE A 143 8.68 14.31 4.49
N TYR A 144 8.59 13.11 5.07
CA TYR A 144 7.31 12.51 5.43
C TYR A 144 6.53 13.37 6.43
N VAL A 145 7.18 13.84 7.51
CA VAL A 145 6.55 14.73 8.50
C VAL A 145 6.14 16.05 7.87
N ILE A 146 6.98 16.66 7.04
CA ILE A 146 6.62 17.90 6.33
C ILE A 146 5.36 17.70 5.47
N LEU A 147 5.24 16.58 4.74
CA LEU A 147 4.04 16.30 3.94
C LEU A 147 2.77 16.11 4.78
N LEU A 148 2.88 15.59 6.00
CA LEU A 148 1.74 15.45 6.93
C LEU A 148 1.21 16.79 7.43
N HIS A 149 2.08 17.79 7.58
CA HIS A 149 1.73 19.10 8.15
C HIS A 149 1.69 20.23 7.13
N LEU A 150 2.05 20.00 5.87
CA LEU A 150 1.98 21.01 4.83
C LEU A 150 0.52 21.37 4.54
N LYS A 151 0.18 22.65 4.72
CA LYS A 151 -1.16 23.17 4.42
C LYS A 151 -1.41 23.21 2.91
N ARG A 152 -2.69 23.03 2.51
CA ARG A 152 -3.11 22.99 1.10
C ARG A 152 -2.66 24.21 0.29
N ARG A 153 -2.78 25.40 0.88
CA ARG A 153 -2.39 26.68 0.26
C ARG A 153 -0.91 26.75 -0.12
N ASP A 154 -0.06 26.00 0.58
CA ASP A 154 1.39 26.01 0.43
C ASP A 154 1.85 24.89 -0.51
N ILE A 155 0.97 23.99 -0.98
CA ILE A 155 1.35 22.90 -1.87
C ILE A 155 1.91 23.46 -3.17
N SER A 156 1.14 24.33 -3.84
CA SER A 156 1.46 24.84 -5.18
C SER A 156 2.85 25.48 -5.24
N THR A 157 3.24 26.20 -4.19
CA THR A 157 4.55 26.87 -4.07
C THR A 157 5.68 25.87 -3.80
N ASN A 158 5.37 24.73 -3.18
CA ASN A 158 6.34 23.70 -2.80
C ASN A 158 6.42 22.52 -3.80
N LEU A 159 5.49 22.38 -4.76
CA LEU A 159 5.51 21.30 -5.76
C LEU A 159 6.82 21.21 -6.55
N SER A 160 7.48 22.36 -6.76
CA SER A 160 8.74 22.49 -7.51
C SER A 160 9.90 21.69 -6.92
N TRP A 161 9.88 21.40 -5.62
CA TRP A 161 10.87 20.55 -4.95
C TRP A 161 10.26 19.24 -4.45
N ILE A 162 8.97 19.20 -4.09
CA ILE A 162 8.30 17.98 -3.62
C ILE A 162 8.33 16.90 -4.69
N ILE A 163 7.89 17.23 -5.92
CA ILE A 163 7.75 16.24 -6.99
C ILE A 163 9.12 15.70 -7.43
N PRO A 164 10.14 16.52 -7.73
CA PRO A 164 11.47 16.00 -8.02
C PRO A 164 12.08 15.23 -6.85
N GLY A 165 11.84 15.65 -5.60
CA GLY A 165 12.30 14.94 -4.40
C GLY A 165 11.76 13.52 -4.32
N ILE A 166 10.46 13.34 -4.52
CA ILE A 166 9.82 12.01 -4.53
C ILE A 166 10.32 11.18 -5.71
N LEU A 167 10.37 11.75 -6.92
CA LEU A 167 10.82 11.04 -8.13
C LEU A 167 12.27 10.58 -8.02
N ASN A 168 13.18 11.42 -7.51
CA ASN A 168 14.58 11.06 -7.33
C ASN A 168 14.78 9.89 -6.34
N ILE A 169 13.90 9.76 -5.34
CA ILE A 169 13.87 8.61 -4.42
C ILE A 169 13.27 7.37 -5.11
N LEU A 170 12.20 7.53 -5.88
CA LEU A 170 11.54 6.43 -6.62
C LEU A 170 12.41 5.86 -7.75
N ASP A 171 13.26 6.68 -8.34
CA ASP A 171 14.20 6.28 -9.38
C ASP A 171 15.41 5.51 -8.84
N ASP A 172 15.53 5.31 -7.52
CA ASP A 172 16.58 4.46 -6.96
C ASP A 172 16.41 3.01 -7.41
N THR A 173 17.52 2.41 -7.80
CA THR A 173 17.65 1.01 -8.22
C THR A 173 18.46 0.16 -7.25
N THR A 174 19.05 0.78 -6.22
CA THR A 174 20.05 0.14 -5.36
C THR A 174 19.47 -0.43 -4.06
N ASP A 175 18.61 0.32 -3.37
CA ASP A 175 17.99 -0.07 -2.10
C ASP A 175 16.47 0.14 -2.13
N ILE A 176 15.76 -0.95 -2.41
CA ILE A 176 14.30 -0.94 -2.48
C ILE A 176 13.68 -0.60 -1.12
N ARG A 177 14.18 -1.16 -0.02
CA ARG A 177 13.50 -1.06 1.29
C ARG A 177 13.74 0.28 1.98
N ARG A 178 14.99 0.78 1.97
CA ARG A 178 15.34 2.00 2.71
C ARG A 178 15.08 3.27 1.91
N ILE A 179 15.13 3.19 0.57
CA ILE A 179 15.02 4.37 -0.30
C ILE A 179 13.73 4.27 -1.13
N LYS A 180 13.66 3.34 -2.09
CA LYS A 180 12.58 3.33 -3.11
C LYS A 180 11.18 3.24 -2.50
N LEU A 181 10.94 2.29 -1.59
CA LEU A 181 9.65 2.13 -0.92
C LEU A 181 9.26 3.31 -0.04
N ARG A 182 10.25 4.06 0.47
CA ARG A 182 9.97 5.30 1.19
C ARG A 182 9.54 6.40 0.24
N GLY A 183 10.08 6.43 -0.99
CA GLY A 183 9.55 7.28 -2.06
C GLY A 183 8.07 6.98 -2.35
N VAL A 184 7.68 5.70 -2.36
CA VAL A 184 6.26 5.31 -2.52
C VAL A 184 5.43 5.80 -1.33
N LEU A 185 5.93 5.65 -0.10
CA LEU A 185 5.25 6.14 1.10
C LEU A 185 5.07 7.67 1.08
N LEU A 186 6.09 8.43 0.65
CA LEU A 186 5.99 9.88 0.49
C LEU A 186 4.93 10.26 -0.55
N LEU A 187 4.89 9.55 -1.68
CA LEU A 187 3.83 9.72 -2.68
C LEU A 187 2.45 9.42 -2.08
N GLN A 188 2.31 8.33 -1.32
CA GLN A 188 1.07 7.97 -0.66
C GLN A 188 0.61 9.05 0.32
N THR A 189 1.53 9.59 1.12
CA THR A 189 1.26 10.70 2.05
C THR A 189 0.82 11.93 1.30
N LEU A 190 1.52 12.31 0.23
CA LEU A 190 1.11 13.43 -0.62
C LEU A 190 -0.31 13.22 -1.17
N LEU A 191 -0.62 12.03 -1.69
CA LEU A 191 -1.96 11.76 -2.23
C LEU A 191 -3.05 11.82 -1.15
N ASN A 192 -2.83 11.17 -0.01
CA ASN A 192 -3.84 11.03 1.04
C ASN A 192 -3.98 12.27 1.92
N HIS A 193 -2.87 12.84 2.41
CA HIS A 193 -2.95 13.97 3.34
C HIS A 193 -3.15 15.29 2.63
N THR A 194 -2.54 15.43 1.45
CA THR A 194 -2.47 16.72 0.77
C THR A 194 -3.60 16.88 -0.25
N PHE A 195 -3.89 15.83 -1.04
CA PHE A 195 -4.93 15.90 -2.08
C PHE A 195 -6.31 15.36 -1.67
N MET A 196 -6.41 14.34 -0.80
CA MET A 196 -7.69 13.73 -0.41
C MET A 196 -8.43 14.38 0.76
N ASN A 197 -7.73 15.00 1.72
CA ASN A 197 -8.40 15.48 2.93
C ASN A 197 -9.32 16.70 2.70
N GLU A 198 -9.19 17.40 1.57
CA GLU A 198 -9.95 18.62 1.25
C GLU A 198 -10.46 18.60 -0.20
N THR A 199 -11.17 17.53 -0.58
CA THR A 199 -11.66 17.27 -1.96
C THR A 199 -12.57 18.35 -2.55
N ASN A 200 -13.25 19.13 -1.70
CA ASN A 200 -14.29 20.06 -2.14
C ASN A 200 -13.81 21.50 -2.34
N ASP A 201 -12.50 21.78 -2.19
CA ASP A 201 -11.98 23.14 -2.37
C ASP A 201 -11.47 23.37 -3.80
N SER A 202 -12.33 23.93 -4.65
CA SER A 202 -12.01 24.36 -6.02
C SER A 202 -10.95 25.47 -6.10
N LYS A 203 -10.56 26.08 -4.97
CA LYS A 203 -9.59 27.18 -4.94
C LYS A 203 -8.15 26.73 -5.17
N TRP A 204 -7.83 25.45 -4.91
CA TRP A 204 -6.46 24.95 -4.91
C TRP A 204 -6.21 23.94 -6.01
N ILE A 205 -4.92 23.80 -6.39
CA ILE A 205 -4.51 22.86 -7.43
C ILE A 205 -4.97 21.43 -7.08
N GLN A 206 -5.58 20.78 -8.07
CA GLN A 206 -5.88 19.36 -8.01
C GLN A 206 -4.70 18.57 -8.59
N PHE A 207 -4.50 17.35 -8.10
CA PHE A 207 -3.45 16.48 -8.62
C PHE A 207 -3.60 16.20 -10.12
N SER A 208 -4.83 16.04 -10.61
CA SER A 208 -5.16 15.89 -12.04
C SER A 208 -4.64 17.05 -12.90
N SER A 209 -4.55 18.25 -12.33
CA SER A 209 -4.01 19.44 -13.03
C SER A 209 -2.49 19.42 -13.17
N THR A 210 -1.79 18.53 -12.46
CA THR A 210 -0.32 18.42 -12.52
C THR A 210 0.17 17.62 -13.72
N GLY A 211 -0.67 16.75 -14.30
CA GLY A 211 -0.27 15.85 -15.39
C GLY A 211 0.73 14.76 -14.98
N LEU A 212 0.95 14.55 -13.68
CA LEU A 212 1.94 13.58 -13.17
C LEU A 212 1.41 12.15 -13.07
N PHE A 213 0.11 11.95 -13.28
CA PHE A 213 -0.54 10.65 -13.18
C PHE A 213 0.14 9.55 -14.01
N PRO A 214 0.39 9.70 -15.33
CA PRO A 214 1.00 8.63 -16.13
C PRO A 214 2.42 8.26 -15.67
N LEU A 215 3.15 9.24 -15.13
CA LEU A 215 4.50 9.03 -14.62
C LEU A 215 4.47 8.17 -13.36
N PHE A 216 3.66 8.55 -12.37
CA PHE A 216 3.54 7.80 -11.13
C PHE A 216 2.89 6.43 -11.33
N GLU A 217 1.83 6.35 -12.14
CA GLU A 217 1.16 5.08 -12.45
C GLU A 217 2.15 4.08 -13.03
N LYS A 218 2.93 4.47 -14.06
CA LYS A 218 3.93 3.60 -14.68
C LYS A 218 4.97 3.11 -13.67
N THR A 219 5.48 3.99 -12.82
CA THR A 219 6.48 3.63 -11.80
C THR A 219 5.91 2.65 -10.78
N LEU A 220 4.70 2.88 -10.28
CA LEU A 220 4.05 1.99 -9.31
C LEU A 220 3.69 0.63 -9.91
N ILE A 221 3.15 0.60 -11.13
CA ILE A 221 2.80 -0.64 -11.84
C ILE A 221 4.05 -1.49 -12.08
N ASN A 222 5.18 -0.87 -12.45
CA ASN A 222 6.45 -1.59 -12.60
C ASN A 222 6.85 -2.32 -11.31
N MET A 223 6.62 -1.70 -10.14
CA MET A 223 6.93 -2.29 -8.83
C MET A 223 5.98 -3.45 -8.46
N CYS A 224 4.78 -3.53 -9.04
CA CYS A 224 3.90 -4.68 -8.85
C CYS A 224 4.50 -5.98 -9.42
N TYR A 225 5.38 -5.87 -10.42
CA TYR A 225 6.06 -7.00 -11.06
C TYR A 225 7.34 -7.44 -10.33
N PHE A 226 7.67 -6.83 -9.19
CA PHE A 226 8.77 -7.28 -8.34
C PHE A 226 8.33 -8.56 -7.64
N LEU A 227 8.56 -9.69 -8.30
CA LEU A 227 8.10 -11.02 -7.93
C LEU A 227 9.29 -11.98 -7.81
N PRO A 228 9.12 -13.10 -7.08
CA PRO A 228 10.06 -14.20 -7.15
C PRO A 228 10.15 -14.79 -8.58
N PRO A 229 11.32 -15.33 -8.97
CA PRO A 229 12.54 -15.49 -8.16
C PRO A 229 13.45 -14.25 -8.11
N SER A 230 13.12 -13.18 -8.84
CA SER A 230 13.96 -11.96 -8.90
C SER A 230 14.03 -11.23 -7.56
N TYR A 231 12.95 -11.30 -6.78
CA TYR A 231 12.86 -10.79 -5.42
C TYR A 231 12.40 -11.91 -4.49
N ASN A 232 12.85 -11.89 -3.23
CA ASN A 232 12.33 -12.85 -2.27
C ASN A 232 10.88 -12.51 -1.89
N ALA A 233 10.15 -13.49 -1.34
CA ALA A 233 8.73 -13.33 -1.03
C ALA A 233 8.48 -12.26 0.06
N ASP A 234 9.37 -12.16 1.06
CA ASP A 234 9.24 -11.19 2.15
C ASP A 234 9.46 -9.74 1.70
N GLU A 235 10.30 -9.53 0.70
CA GLU A 235 10.50 -8.24 0.05
C GLU A 235 9.33 -7.91 -0.87
N THR A 236 8.86 -8.88 -1.66
CA THR A 236 7.69 -8.73 -2.53
C THR A 236 6.45 -8.31 -1.74
N ILE A 237 6.17 -8.97 -0.61
CA ILE A 237 5.02 -8.61 0.23
C ILE A 237 5.16 -7.21 0.86
N ALA A 238 6.39 -6.84 1.27
CA ALA A 238 6.65 -5.51 1.81
C ALA A 238 6.44 -4.42 0.75
N ILE A 239 6.82 -4.69 -0.50
CA ILE A 239 6.56 -3.81 -1.63
C ILE A 239 5.06 -3.64 -1.86
N TRP A 240 4.32 -4.74 -2.00
CA TRP A 240 2.88 -4.70 -2.29
C TRP A 240 2.07 -3.98 -1.20
N ARG A 241 2.44 -4.16 0.07
CA ARG A 241 1.81 -3.49 1.22
C ARG A 241 1.82 -1.96 1.14
N VAL A 242 2.80 -1.38 0.44
CA VAL A 242 2.89 0.07 0.24
C VAL A 242 2.38 0.45 -1.15
N VAL A 243 2.76 -0.30 -2.19
CA VAL A 243 2.46 0.04 -3.59
C VAL A 243 0.96 -0.07 -3.89
N PHE A 244 0.27 -1.13 -3.47
CA PHE A 244 -1.13 -1.32 -3.88
C PHE A 244 -2.06 -0.26 -3.28
N PRO A 245 -1.98 0.07 -1.97
CA PRO A 245 -2.76 1.18 -1.44
C PRO A 245 -2.41 2.51 -2.10
N THR A 246 -1.14 2.73 -2.46
CA THR A 246 -0.70 3.95 -3.14
C THR A 246 -1.30 4.08 -4.55
N ILE A 247 -1.38 2.99 -5.31
CA ILE A 247 -2.07 2.95 -6.61
C ILE A 247 -3.55 3.29 -6.45
N GLN A 248 -4.22 2.72 -5.45
CA GLN A 248 -5.63 3.02 -5.18
C GLN A 248 -5.84 4.49 -4.80
N SER A 249 -4.97 5.06 -3.96
CA SER A 249 -4.96 6.48 -3.65
C SER A 249 -4.73 7.34 -4.89
N LEU A 250 -3.81 6.93 -5.77
CA LEU A 250 -3.51 7.63 -7.02
C LEU A 250 -4.73 7.69 -7.93
N TYR A 251 -5.39 6.55 -8.16
CA TYR A 251 -6.61 6.50 -8.97
C TYR A 251 -7.74 7.33 -8.35
N LYS A 252 -7.92 7.25 -7.03
CA LYS A 252 -8.98 7.98 -6.34
C LYS A 252 -8.78 9.49 -6.40
N VAL A 253 -7.54 9.96 -6.29
CA VAL A 253 -7.18 11.37 -6.38
C VAL A 253 -7.24 11.91 -7.81
N GLU A 254 -6.73 11.16 -8.78
CA GLU A 254 -6.73 11.56 -10.20
C GLU A 254 -8.15 11.65 -10.76
N PHE A 255 -8.99 10.68 -10.42
CA PHE A 255 -10.34 10.53 -10.98
C PHE A 255 -11.45 10.86 -9.98
N LEU A 256 -11.17 11.76 -9.04
CA LEU A 256 -12.10 12.20 -8.01
C LEU A 256 -13.45 12.64 -8.62
N ASP A 257 -13.40 13.41 -9.70
CA ASP A 257 -14.57 13.93 -10.42
C ASP A 257 -15.10 12.99 -11.52
N ASN A 258 -14.45 11.83 -11.74
CA ASN A 258 -14.81 10.89 -12.79
C ASN A 258 -14.82 9.43 -12.30
N TYR A 259 -15.93 9.06 -11.65
CA TYR A 259 -16.12 7.73 -11.11
C TYR A 259 -15.97 6.61 -12.16
N THR A 260 -16.42 6.83 -13.41
CA THR A 260 -16.28 5.84 -14.48
C THR A 260 -14.81 5.55 -14.80
N LYS A 261 -13.96 6.57 -14.88
CA LYS A 261 -12.51 6.39 -15.07
C LYS A 261 -11.86 5.73 -13.86
N TYR A 262 -12.25 6.11 -12.64
CA TYR A 262 -11.79 5.45 -11.43
C TYR A 262 -12.06 3.94 -11.45
N GLN A 263 -13.31 3.56 -11.78
CA GLN A 263 -13.72 2.17 -11.91
C GLN A 263 -12.95 1.43 -13.01
N TYR A 264 -12.72 2.08 -14.16
CA TYR A 264 -11.93 1.51 -15.26
C TYR A 264 -10.47 1.22 -14.84
N HIS A 265 -9.81 2.14 -14.13
CA HIS A 265 -8.43 1.91 -13.67
C HIS A 265 -8.35 0.85 -12.56
N LEU A 266 -9.35 0.76 -11.68
CA LEU A 266 -9.47 -0.36 -10.73
C LEU A 266 -9.67 -1.70 -11.45
N GLU A 267 -10.55 -1.74 -12.45
CA GLU A 267 -10.79 -2.93 -13.28
C GLU A 267 -9.50 -3.35 -13.97
N LYS A 268 -8.79 -2.42 -14.60
CA LYS A 268 -7.51 -2.67 -15.27
C LYS A 268 -6.49 -3.24 -14.30
N PHE A 269 -6.34 -2.64 -13.12
CA PHE A 269 -5.42 -3.13 -12.10
C PHE A 269 -5.78 -4.54 -11.63
N MET A 270 -7.05 -4.81 -11.36
CA MET A 270 -7.52 -6.12 -10.95
C MET A 270 -7.31 -7.18 -12.04
N SER A 271 -7.73 -6.89 -13.27
CA SER A 271 -7.64 -7.82 -14.40
C SER A 271 -6.20 -8.06 -14.84
N GLU A 272 -5.44 -7.01 -15.14
CA GLU A 272 -4.10 -7.12 -15.73
C GLU A 272 -3.03 -7.45 -14.69
N ILE A 273 -3.08 -6.83 -13.51
CA ILE A 273 -2.01 -7.00 -12.52
C ILE A 273 -2.31 -8.19 -11.62
N ILE A 274 -3.48 -8.24 -10.97
CA ILE A 274 -3.76 -9.28 -9.99
C ILE A 274 -4.09 -10.63 -10.64
N LEU A 275 -5.12 -10.66 -11.50
CA LEU A 275 -5.68 -11.90 -12.05
C LEU A 275 -4.83 -12.51 -13.18
N GLN A 276 -4.22 -11.68 -14.04
CA GLN A 276 -3.41 -12.17 -15.15
C GLN A 276 -1.95 -12.43 -14.78
N ASN A 277 -1.39 -11.70 -13.82
CA ASN A 277 0.04 -11.77 -13.53
C ASN A 277 0.35 -12.30 -12.12
N ILE A 278 -0.18 -11.67 -11.06
CA ILE A 278 0.24 -11.97 -9.69
C ILE A 278 -0.21 -13.36 -9.24
N ILE A 279 -1.52 -13.64 -9.25
CA ILE A 279 -2.04 -14.92 -8.71
C ILE A 279 -1.48 -16.11 -9.50
N PRO A 280 -1.43 -16.09 -10.85
CA PRO A 280 -0.86 -17.20 -11.61
C PRO A 280 0.62 -17.47 -11.30
N ARG A 281 1.42 -16.44 -10.99
CA ARG A 281 2.86 -16.58 -10.69
C ARG A 281 3.14 -16.91 -9.23
N ALA A 282 2.34 -16.39 -8.30
CA ALA A 282 2.50 -16.67 -6.87
C ALA A 282 1.94 -18.07 -6.50
N SER A 283 0.69 -18.35 -6.89
CA SER A 283 -0.02 -19.62 -6.66
C SER A 283 0.21 -20.17 -5.23
N LEU A 284 0.45 -21.47 -5.07
CA LEU A 284 0.78 -22.09 -3.78
C LEU A 284 2.25 -21.98 -3.42
N ALA A 285 3.12 -21.62 -4.37
CA ALA A 285 4.56 -21.52 -4.13
C ALA A 285 4.90 -20.43 -3.10
N TYR A 286 4.07 -19.39 -3.01
CA TYR A 286 4.21 -18.28 -2.08
C TYR A 286 2.89 -17.96 -1.38
N GLU A 287 2.50 -18.78 -0.40
CA GLU A 287 1.22 -18.67 0.33
C GLU A 287 0.90 -17.24 0.77
N ASN A 288 1.84 -16.57 1.45
CA ASN A 288 1.65 -15.21 1.98
C ASN A 288 1.39 -14.16 0.89
N LEU A 289 2.01 -14.33 -0.29
CA LEU A 289 1.79 -13.45 -1.43
C LEU A 289 0.38 -13.63 -1.98
N THR A 290 -0.03 -14.88 -2.18
CA THR A 290 -1.36 -15.21 -2.69
C THR A 290 -2.45 -14.79 -1.73
N LEU A 291 -2.28 -15.02 -0.42
CA LEU A 291 -3.21 -14.53 0.61
C LEU A 291 -3.41 -13.01 0.53
N TYR A 292 -2.32 -12.25 0.37
CA TYR A 292 -2.41 -10.79 0.26
C TYR A 292 -3.07 -10.35 -1.06
N ALA A 293 -2.75 -11.02 -2.18
CA ALA A 293 -3.38 -10.73 -3.47
C ALA A 293 -4.90 -11.01 -3.44
N LEU A 294 -5.32 -12.08 -2.76
CA LEU A 294 -6.74 -12.39 -2.56
C LEU A 294 -7.43 -11.40 -1.62
N GLU A 295 -6.76 -10.92 -0.57
CA GLU A 295 -7.29 -9.84 0.29
C GLU A 295 -7.50 -8.55 -0.53
N CYS A 296 -6.53 -8.19 -1.36
CA CYS A 296 -6.65 -7.03 -2.24
C CYS A 296 -7.77 -7.20 -3.26
N THR A 297 -7.93 -8.41 -3.81
CA THR A 297 -9.05 -8.79 -4.67
C THR A 297 -10.38 -8.53 -3.98
N MET A 298 -10.56 -9.02 -2.75
CA MET A 298 -11.80 -8.79 -1.98
C MET A 298 -12.09 -7.31 -1.76
N ASN A 299 -11.06 -6.51 -1.47
CA ASN A 299 -11.22 -5.07 -1.28
C ASN A 299 -11.64 -4.36 -2.57
N ILE A 300 -11.07 -4.73 -3.72
CA ILE A 300 -11.47 -4.19 -5.02
C ILE A 300 -12.91 -4.58 -5.36
N LEU A 301 -13.28 -5.86 -5.17
CA LEU A 301 -14.66 -6.33 -5.38
C LEU A 301 -15.68 -5.52 -4.56
N ARG A 302 -15.36 -5.21 -3.29
CA ARG A 302 -16.20 -4.37 -2.43
C ARG A 302 -16.29 -2.92 -2.89
N LEU A 303 -15.22 -2.37 -3.46
CA LEU A 303 -15.19 -1.01 -4.00
C LEU A 303 -15.98 -0.89 -5.31
N GLN A 304 -15.91 -1.89 -6.19
CA GLN A 304 -16.59 -1.88 -7.49
C GLN A 304 -18.05 -2.34 -7.41
N ARG A 305 -18.41 -3.12 -6.38
CA ARG A 305 -19.77 -3.66 -6.18
C ARG A 305 -20.27 -4.40 -7.43
N GLU A 306 -21.39 -3.99 -8.00
CA GLU A 306 -22.00 -4.57 -9.20
C GLU A 306 -21.06 -4.52 -10.43
N GLY A 307 -20.16 -3.53 -10.49
CA GLY A 307 -19.15 -3.42 -11.53
C GLY A 307 -18.15 -4.58 -11.55
N SER A 308 -18.08 -5.37 -10.47
CA SER A 308 -17.24 -6.57 -10.37
C SER A 308 -17.60 -7.67 -11.35
N VAL A 309 -18.78 -7.60 -11.99
CA VAL A 309 -19.23 -8.57 -13.00
C VAL A 309 -18.19 -8.79 -14.10
N VAL A 310 -17.42 -7.75 -14.47
CA VAL A 310 -16.37 -7.81 -15.50
C VAL A 310 -15.26 -8.81 -15.13
N HIS A 311 -15.07 -9.07 -13.84
CA HIS A 311 -14.06 -9.99 -13.33
C HIS A 311 -14.59 -11.41 -13.12
N LEU A 312 -15.91 -11.62 -13.11
CA LEU A 312 -16.55 -12.86 -12.65
C LEU A 312 -15.96 -14.12 -13.30
N GLN A 313 -16.02 -14.21 -14.64
CA GLN A 313 -15.52 -15.36 -15.38
C GLN A 313 -14.02 -15.58 -15.17
N ARG A 314 -13.22 -14.50 -15.22
CA ARG A 314 -11.76 -14.59 -15.09
C ARG A 314 -11.34 -14.96 -13.67
N LEU A 315 -12.02 -14.43 -12.65
CA LEU A 315 -11.74 -14.71 -11.26
C LEU A 315 -12.05 -16.17 -10.93
N ILE A 316 -13.21 -16.68 -11.37
CA ILE A 316 -13.57 -18.10 -11.25
C ILE A 316 -12.49 -18.98 -11.88
N PHE A 317 -12.09 -18.67 -13.12
CA PHE A 317 -11.03 -19.40 -13.82
C PHE A 317 -9.70 -19.37 -13.06
N VAL A 318 -9.28 -18.20 -12.58
CA VAL A 318 -7.98 -18.04 -11.90
C VAL A 318 -7.96 -18.78 -10.56
N LEU A 319 -9.03 -18.69 -9.77
CA LEU A 319 -9.16 -19.45 -8.51
C LEU A 319 -9.17 -20.96 -8.78
N GLY A 320 -9.93 -21.39 -9.79
CA GLY A 320 -10.01 -22.80 -10.19
C GLY A 320 -8.67 -23.36 -10.65
N GLU A 321 -8.06 -22.73 -11.64
CA GLU A 321 -6.87 -23.25 -12.32
C GLU A 321 -5.59 -23.11 -11.50
N TYR A 322 -5.37 -21.97 -10.84
CA TYR A 322 -4.08 -21.67 -10.18
C TYR A 322 -4.08 -21.93 -8.67
N ILE A 323 -5.25 -22.09 -8.04
CA ILE A 323 -5.35 -22.34 -6.59
C ILE A 323 -5.99 -23.71 -6.35
N VAL A 324 -7.28 -23.87 -6.67
CA VAL A 324 -8.06 -25.06 -6.29
C VAL A 324 -7.59 -26.32 -7.00
N ARG A 325 -7.19 -26.24 -8.28
CA ARG A 325 -6.72 -27.39 -9.06
C ARG A 325 -5.42 -27.97 -8.52
N ASN A 326 -4.60 -27.17 -7.84
CA ASN A 326 -3.29 -27.60 -7.36
C ASN A 326 -3.40 -28.78 -6.36
N PRO A 327 -2.57 -29.84 -6.49
CA PRO A 327 -2.59 -30.98 -5.58
C PRO A 327 -2.31 -30.65 -4.11
N PHE A 328 -1.53 -29.59 -3.82
CA PHE A 328 -1.15 -29.23 -2.44
C PHE A 328 -2.07 -28.19 -1.80
N TYR A 329 -3.23 -27.92 -2.40
CA TYR A 329 -4.15 -26.86 -1.94
C TYR A 329 -4.62 -27.05 -0.49
N THR A 330 -4.88 -28.30 -0.10
CA THR A 330 -5.30 -28.74 1.24
C THR A 330 -4.25 -28.49 2.32
N THR A 331 -2.98 -28.40 1.95
CA THR A 331 -1.85 -28.15 2.86
C THR A 331 -1.87 -26.73 3.45
N PHE A 332 -2.65 -25.81 2.85
CA PHE A 332 -2.72 -24.40 3.25
C PHE A 332 -4.13 -23.98 3.70
N PRO A 333 -4.58 -24.31 4.92
CA PRO A 333 -5.94 -24.01 5.41
C PRO A 333 -6.34 -22.54 5.31
N LYS A 334 -5.39 -21.62 5.53
CA LYS A 334 -5.63 -20.17 5.42
C LYS A 334 -6.00 -19.78 3.99
N LEU A 335 -5.36 -20.39 3.00
CA LEU A 335 -5.62 -20.11 1.60
C LEU A 335 -6.97 -20.67 1.16
N ILE A 336 -7.36 -21.85 1.67
CA ILE A 336 -8.69 -22.42 1.45
C ILE A 336 -9.75 -21.45 1.95
N SER A 337 -9.63 -21.01 3.21
CA SER A 337 -10.59 -20.08 3.80
C SER A 337 -10.64 -18.73 3.07
N LYS A 338 -9.48 -18.21 2.65
CA LYS A 338 -9.42 -16.96 1.88
C LYS A 338 -10.03 -17.10 0.48
N THR A 339 -9.82 -18.24 -0.19
CA THR A 339 -10.42 -18.54 -1.50
C THR A 339 -11.95 -18.59 -1.40
N LEU A 340 -12.50 -19.29 -0.40
CA LEU A 340 -13.94 -19.31 -0.13
C LEU A 340 -14.48 -17.91 0.21
N SER A 341 -13.72 -17.11 0.96
CA SER A 341 -14.09 -15.72 1.27
C SER A 341 -14.18 -14.83 0.03
N VAL A 342 -13.28 -15.02 -0.95
CA VAL A 342 -13.32 -14.33 -2.24
C VAL A 342 -14.56 -14.74 -3.02
N VAL A 343 -14.85 -16.04 -3.11
CA VAL A 343 -16.05 -16.56 -3.79
C VAL A 343 -17.32 -16.02 -3.12
N SER A 344 -17.41 -16.06 -1.79
CA SER A 344 -18.54 -15.50 -1.03
C SER A 344 -18.69 -14.00 -1.28
N THR A 345 -17.59 -13.25 -1.31
CA THR A 345 -17.62 -11.81 -1.61
C THR A 345 -18.12 -11.57 -3.04
N LEU A 346 -17.66 -12.36 -4.01
CA LEU A 346 -18.07 -12.27 -5.40
C LEU A 346 -19.57 -12.50 -5.58
N ILE A 347 -20.13 -13.52 -4.92
CA ILE A 347 -21.58 -13.81 -4.92
C ILE A 347 -22.36 -12.63 -4.31
N LYS A 348 -21.87 -12.05 -3.21
CA LYS A 348 -22.57 -10.96 -2.50
C LYS A 348 -22.58 -9.62 -3.24
N VAL A 349 -21.57 -9.34 -4.05
CA VAL A 349 -21.43 -8.02 -4.71
C VAL A 349 -21.90 -7.99 -6.16
N CYS A 350 -21.92 -9.13 -6.85
CA CYS A 350 -22.35 -9.18 -8.24
C CYS A 350 -23.88 -9.25 -8.35
N PRO A 351 -24.47 -8.75 -9.45
CA PRO A 351 -25.91 -8.90 -9.71
C PRO A 351 -26.31 -10.38 -9.78
N ASN A 352 -27.47 -10.72 -9.19
CA ASN A 352 -27.97 -12.09 -9.11
C ASN A 352 -28.06 -12.76 -10.49
N GLU A 353 -28.51 -12.04 -11.52
CA GLU A 353 -28.66 -12.60 -12.88
C GLU A 353 -27.34 -13.14 -13.44
N ARG A 354 -26.22 -12.51 -13.07
CA ARG A 354 -24.88 -12.89 -13.52
C ARG A 354 -24.32 -14.04 -12.71
N ILE A 355 -24.63 -14.10 -11.42
CA ILE A 355 -24.32 -15.26 -10.58
C ILE A 355 -25.07 -16.51 -11.07
N VAL A 356 -26.36 -16.38 -11.41
CA VAL A 356 -27.18 -17.46 -11.98
C VAL A 356 -26.55 -18.03 -13.26
N ALA A 357 -25.98 -17.19 -14.12
CA ALA A 357 -25.32 -17.62 -15.35
C ALA A 357 -24.03 -18.44 -15.12
N HIS A 358 -23.33 -18.20 -14.01
CA HIS A 358 -22.08 -18.88 -13.64
C HIS A 358 -22.22 -19.85 -12.46
N ARG A 359 -23.46 -20.17 -12.07
CA ARG A 359 -23.76 -20.95 -10.86
C ARG A 359 -23.04 -22.29 -10.80
N PHE A 360 -22.91 -22.99 -11.92
CA PHE A 360 -22.27 -24.30 -11.98
C PHE A 360 -20.75 -24.20 -11.85
N ASP A 361 -20.13 -23.14 -12.37
CA ASP A 361 -18.69 -22.92 -12.19
C ASP A 361 -18.39 -22.59 -10.72
N ILE A 362 -19.20 -21.71 -10.11
CA ILE A 362 -19.10 -21.35 -8.69
C ILE A 362 -19.32 -22.58 -7.80
N LEU A 363 -20.38 -23.35 -8.07
CA LEU A 363 -20.68 -24.57 -7.33
C LEU A 363 -19.53 -25.58 -7.45
N SER A 364 -18.97 -25.75 -8.65
CA SER A 364 -17.84 -26.65 -8.88
C SER A 364 -16.61 -26.26 -8.06
N LEU A 365 -16.28 -24.97 -7.95
CA LEU A 365 -15.19 -24.50 -7.08
C LEU A 365 -15.41 -24.89 -5.61
N ILE A 366 -16.64 -24.76 -5.11
CA ILE A 366 -16.98 -25.12 -3.72
C ILE A 366 -16.93 -26.64 -3.53
N LEU A 367 -17.54 -27.41 -4.43
CA LEU A 367 -17.58 -28.87 -4.36
C LEU A 367 -16.18 -29.48 -4.45
N VAL A 368 -15.33 -29.02 -5.37
CA VAL A 368 -13.95 -29.50 -5.50
C VAL A 368 -13.12 -29.14 -4.28
N THR A 369 -13.29 -27.93 -3.74
CA THR A 369 -12.63 -27.52 -2.49
C THR A 369 -13.01 -28.46 -1.34
N TYR A 370 -14.30 -28.70 -1.17
CA TYR A 370 -14.82 -29.57 -0.13
C TYR A 370 -14.36 -31.04 -0.30
N ASP A 371 -14.47 -31.58 -1.52
CA ASP A 371 -14.09 -32.96 -1.84
C ASP A 371 -12.60 -33.21 -1.56
N LYS A 372 -11.72 -32.30 -2.00
CA LYS A 372 -10.29 -32.37 -1.70
C LYS A 372 -10.00 -32.33 -0.20
N CYS A 373 -10.61 -31.40 0.53
CA CYS A 373 -10.41 -31.30 1.98
C CYS A 373 -10.90 -32.56 2.71
N SER A 374 -11.99 -33.17 2.24
CA SER A 374 -12.56 -34.39 2.82
C SER A 374 -11.69 -35.62 2.54
N GLN A 375 -11.21 -35.78 1.30
CA GLN A 375 -10.38 -36.93 0.90
C GLN A 375 -8.99 -36.93 1.55
N GLU A 376 -8.48 -35.75 1.89
CA GLU A 376 -7.13 -35.57 2.44
C GLU A 376 -7.13 -35.30 3.96
N ASP A 377 -8.26 -35.56 4.65
CA ASP A 377 -8.45 -35.35 6.09
C ASP A 377 -8.11 -33.92 6.58
N ALA A 378 -8.20 -32.92 5.68
CA ALA A 378 -7.94 -31.51 5.94
C ALA A 378 -9.22 -30.70 6.25
N LEU A 379 -10.39 -31.35 6.19
CA LEU A 379 -11.69 -30.74 6.43
C LEU A 379 -11.88 -30.44 7.93
N ASN A 380 -11.68 -29.19 8.32
CA ASN A 380 -12.04 -28.70 9.65
C ASN A 380 -13.45 -28.07 9.67
N GLU A 381 -14.00 -27.88 10.88
CA GLU A 381 -15.34 -27.32 11.09
C GLU A 381 -15.50 -25.93 10.47
N SER A 382 -14.45 -25.10 10.50
CA SER A 382 -14.47 -23.75 9.92
C SER A 382 -14.60 -23.76 8.40
N ILE A 383 -13.85 -24.64 7.70
CA ILE A 383 -13.93 -24.80 6.24
C ILE A 383 -15.29 -25.38 5.86
N LEU A 384 -15.76 -26.40 6.59
CA LEU A 384 -17.10 -26.97 6.37
C LEU A 384 -18.18 -25.89 6.47
N GLN A 385 -18.15 -25.08 7.53
CA GLN A 385 -19.10 -23.99 7.73
C GLN A 385 -19.02 -22.95 6.61
N GLN A 386 -17.82 -22.56 6.18
CA GLN A 386 -17.65 -21.62 5.06
C GLN A 386 -18.19 -22.18 3.73
N CYS A 387 -18.00 -23.46 3.46
CA CYS A 387 -18.58 -24.12 2.28
C CYS A 387 -20.12 -24.11 2.35
N LYS A 388 -20.71 -24.47 3.50
CA LYS A 388 -22.17 -24.43 3.73
C LYS A 388 -22.74 -23.03 3.53
N GLU A 389 -22.13 -22.03 4.15
CA GLU A 389 -22.55 -20.63 4.02
C GLU A 389 -22.46 -20.16 2.58
N THR A 390 -21.37 -20.45 1.88
CA THR A 390 -21.19 -20.03 0.48
C THR A 390 -22.21 -20.68 -0.45
N ILE A 391 -22.56 -21.95 -0.22
CA ILE A 391 -23.66 -22.62 -0.94
C ILE A 391 -25.01 -21.98 -0.61
N SER A 392 -25.27 -21.67 0.65
CA SER A 392 -26.50 -20.98 1.06
C SER A 392 -26.64 -19.61 0.37
N TRP A 393 -25.56 -18.83 0.29
CA TRP A 393 -25.53 -17.58 -0.49
C TRP A 393 -25.82 -17.81 -1.98
N LEU A 394 -25.24 -18.85 -2.59
CA LEU A 394 -25.49 -19.20 -3.98
C LEU A 394 -26.96 -19.61 -4.21
N LEU A 395 -27.55 -20.37 -3.28
CA LEU A 395 -28.95 -20.78 -3.31
C LEU A 395 -29.93 -19.62 -3.20
N ASN A 396 -29.62 -18.64 -2.35
CA ASN A 396 -30.44 -17.43 -2.23
C ASN A 396 -30.44 -16.61 -3.52
N CYS A 397 -29.43 -16.76 -4.38
CA CYS A 397 -29.39 -16.11 -5.69
C CYS A 397 -30.18 -16.88 -6.77
N ASP A 398 -30.28 -18.21 -6.64
CA ASP A 398 -30.95 -19.08 -7.63
C ASP A 398 -31.76 -20.23 -6.98
N CYS A 399 -33.06 -19.99 -6.79
CA CYS A 399 -33.98 -21.01 -6.30
C CYS A 399 -34.11 -22.23 -7.23
N ALA A 400 -33.71 -22.13 -8.50
CA ALA A 400 -33.86 -23.22 -9.47
C ALA A 400 -32.83 -24.35 -9.31
N MET A 401 -31.80 -24.18 -8.48
CA MET A 401 -30.79 -25.20 -8.21
C MET A 401 -31.26 -26.35 -7.30
N GLY A 402 -32.50 -26.30 -6.80
CA GLY A 402 -33.02 -27.27 -5.85
C GLY A 402 -32.93 -28.73 -6.32
N GLU A 403 -33.20 -29.01 -7.60
CA GLU A 403 -33.15 -30.37 -8.15
C GLU A 403 -31.72 -30.93 -8.20
N GLN A 404 -30.75 -30.13 -8.68
CA GLN A 404 -29.35 -30.55 -8.79
C GLN A 404 -28.74 -30.73 -7.40
N LEU A 405 -29.06 -29.85 -6.45
CA LEU A 405 -28.62 -30.02 -5.06
C LEU A 405 -29.28 -31.22 -4.38
N SER A 406 -30.54 -31.53 -4.67
CA SER A 406 -31.19 -32.74 -4.16
C SER A 406 -30.54 -34.04 -4.66
N THR A 407 -29.91 -33.98 -5.84
CA THR A 407 -29.15 -35.10 -6.39
C THR A 407 -27.77 -35.20 -5.74
N LEU A 408 -27.11 -34.06 -5.51
CA LEU A 408 -25.81 -34.00 -4.84
C LEU A 408 -25.90 -34.37 -3.36
N SER A 409 -26.97 -33.99 -2.66
CA SER A 409 -27.17 -34.33 -1.24
C SER A 409 -27.36 -35.84 -0.99
N LYS A 410 -27.81 -36.58 -2.00
CA LYS A 410 -27.91 -38.06 -1.96
C LYS A 410 -26.57 -38.75 -2.17
N GLN A 411 -25.54 -38.04 -2.62
CA GLN A 411 -24.21 -38.62 -2.78
C GLN A 411 -23.52 -38.66 -1.40
N PRO A 412 -23.09 -39.84 -0.90
CA PRO A 412 -22.49 -39.96 0.42
C PRO A 412 -21.32 -39.00 0.65
N ARG A 413 -20.53 -38.76 -0.42
CA ARG A 413 -19.39 -37.86 -0.40
C ARG A 413 -19.73 -36.39 -0.11
N PHE A 414 -20.95 -35.92 -0.38
CA PHE A 414 -21.36 -34.53 -0.17
C PHE A 414 -22.45 -34.37 0.91
N GLN A 415 -22.85 -35.46 1.56
CA GLN A 415 -23.97 -35.46 2.48
C GLN A 415 -23.81 -34.40 3.59
N LEU A 416 -22.64 -34.36 4.24
CA LEU A 416 -22.33 -33.40 5.31
C LEU A 416 -22.40 -31.93 4.86
N LEU A 417 -22.21 -31.66 3.56
CA LEU A 417 -22.23 -30.31 3.00
C LEU A 417 -23.68 -29.76 2.88
N PHE A 418 -24.67 -30.64 2.77
CA PHE A 418 -26.08 -30.28 2.59
C PHE A 418 -26.95 -30.52 3.85
N GLU A 419 -26.34 -30.96 4.95
CA GLU A 419 -26.98 -30.93 6.27
C GLU A 419 -27.04 -29.49 6.77
N PHE A 420 -28.09 -28.76 6.37
CA PHE A 420 -28.40 -27.46 6.94
C PHE A 420 -29.02 -27.68 8.32
N SER A 421 -28.21 -27.52 9.37
CA SER A 421 -28.67 -27.44 10.76
C SER A 421 -29.15 -26.04 11.08
#